data_AF-G9X0A6-F1
#
_entry.id   AF-G9X0A6-F1
#
_cell.length_a   1.000
_cell.length_b   1.000
_cell.length_c   1.000
_cell.angle_alpha   90.00
_cell.angle_beta   90.00
_cell.angle_gamma   90.00
#
_symmetry.space_group_name_H-M   'P 1'
#
loop_
_entity.id
_entity.type
_entity.pdbx_description
1 polymer ?
#
loop_
_entity_poly.entity_id
_entity_poly.type
_entity_poly.pdbx_seq_one_letter_code
_entity_poly.pdbx_strand_id
1 'polypeptide(L)'
;MKVFIKILIQYCIIFILCTILFAISFRLPLYINMNVFFYRAIFLLFTVSILVFITLVSLKRIEKIEINYRDVFTSVLIFFSIMMVIISTVLVSLDRSISVFIISDMRQNEQHIFTKEEIENRFLNIYVKKYGAMDQRIEEQIVTGTIEKIGNGYRITDKGKILINIFKLISDIFPVDGKFLNPPPLNQKEI
;
A
#
# COMPACT_ATOMS: atom_id res chain seq x y z
N MET A 1 -30.29 13.51 20.85
CA MET A 1 -30.19 13.35 19.38
C MET A 1 -29.41 14.49 18.71
N LYS A 2 -29.79 15.77 18.86
CA LYS A 2 -29.09 16.92 18.22
C LYS A 2 -27.58 17.02 18.53
N VAL A 3 -27.19 16.79 19.79
CA VAL A 3 -25.76 16.82 20.21
C VAL A 3 -24.94 15.70 19.57
N PHE A 4 -25.48 14.48 19.53
CA PHE A 4 -24.83 13.34 18.88
C PHE A 4 -24.60 13.59 17.38
N ILE A 5 -25.61 14.12 16.69
CA ILE A 5 -25.51 14.47 15.26
C ILE A 5 -24.44 15.55 15.04
N LYS A 6 -24.36 16.57 15.90
CA LYS A 6 -23.31 17.62 15.82
C LYS A 6 -21.90 17.00 15.91
N ILE A 7 -21.67 16.10 16.88
CA ILE A 7 -20.38 15.43 17.06
C ILE A 7 -20.03 14.54 15.87
N LEU A 8 -21.01 13.77 15.38
CA LEU A 8 -20.81 12.91 14.21
C LEU A 8 -20.43 13.71 12.97
N ILE A 9 -21.14 14.81 12.69
CA ILE A 9 -20.84 15.71 11.58
C ILE A 9 -19.41 16.26 11.71
N GLN A 10 -19.01 16.66 12.91
CA GLN A 10 -17.66 17.15 13.17
C GLN A 10 -16.59 16.10 12.86
N TYR A 11 -16.80 14.85 13.26
CA TYR A 11 -15.90 13.74 12.91
C TYR A 11 -15.84 13.49 11.40
N CYS A 12 -16.98 13.50 10.72
CA CYS A 12 -17.03 13.37 9.26
C CYS A 12 -16.26 14.51 8.57
N ILE A 13 -16.45 15.76 9.00
CA ILE A 13 -15.75 16.92 8.43
C ILE A 13 -14.24 16.79 8.64
N ILE A 14 -13.79 16.49 9.86
CA ILE A 14 -12.35 16.31 10.15
C ILE A 14 -11.79 15.17 9.29
N PHE A 15 -12.49 14.04 9.21
CA PHE A 15 -12.07 12.89 8.41
C PHE A 15 -11.91 13.25 6.92
N ILE A 16 -12.89 13.95 6.34
CA ILE A 16 -12.83 14.40 4.95
C ILE A 16 -11.65 15.36 4.74
N LEU A 17 -11.46 16.33 5.64
CA LEU A 17 -10.33 17.26 5.57
C LEU A 17 -8.98 16.53 5.65
N CYS A 18 -8.82 15.60 6.61
CA CYS A 18 -7.62 14.78 6.71
C CYS A 18 -7.37 13.96 5.45
N THR A 19 -8.43 13.40 4.85
CA THR A 19 -8.34 12.61 3.62
C THR A 19 -7.91 13.49 2.44
N ILE A 20 -8.45 14.70 2.32
CA ILE A 20 -8.04 15.67 1.30
C ILE A 20 -6.57 16.06 1.49
N LEU A 21 -6.16 16.40 2.71
CA LEU A 21 -4.77 16.74 3.02
C LEU A 21 -3.82 15.57 2.70
N PHE A 22 -4.22 14.35 3.03
CA PHE A 22 -3.47 13.14 2.69
C PHE A 22 -3.34 12.95 1.17
N ALA A 23 -4.44 13.09 0.42
CA ALA A 23 -4.40 13.02 -1.04
C ALA A 23 -3.51 14.11 -1.67
N ILE A 24 -3.54 15.34 -1.13
CA ILE A 24 -2.65 16.43 -1.54
C ILE A 24 -1.19 16.08 -1.23
N SER A 25 -0.91 15.48 -0.07
CA SER A 25 0.45 15.14 0.35
C SER A 25 1.16 14.19 -0.61
N PHE A 26 0.43 13.31 -1.30
CA PHE A 26 0.96 12.44 -2.35
C PHE A 26 1.41 13.18 -3.61
N ARG A 27 0.79 14.33 -3.91
CA ARG A 27 1.12 15.15 -5.09
C ARG A 27 2.33 16.06 -4.83
N LEU A 28 2.72 16.23 -3.57
CA LEU A 28 3.92 16.97 -3.19
C LEU A 28 5.17 16.09 -3.30
N PRO A 29 6.37 16.67 -3.51
CA PRO A 29 7.64 15.94 -3.57
C PRO A 29 8.12 15.44 -2.20
N LEU A 30 7.19 15.04 -1.32
CA LEU A 30 7.47 14.50 0.00
C LEU A 30 7.83 13.02 -0.11
N TYR A 31 8.94 12.63 0.54
CA TYR A 31 9.45 11.27 0.59
C TYR A 31 9.64 10.62 -0.79
N ILE A 32 10.03 11.42 -1.81
CA ILE A 32 10.19 10.92 -3.18
C ILE A 32 11.28 9.85 -3.31
N ASN A 33 12.26 9.84 -2.39
CA ASN A 33 13.32 8.83 -2.32
C ASN A 33 12.82 7.45 -1.82
N MET A 34 11.58 7.35 -1.36
CA MET A 34 10.97 6.07 -0.97
C MET A 34 10.32 5.42 -2.18
N ASN A 35 11.07 4.54 -2.86
CA ASN A 35 10.60 3.82 -4.05
C ASN A 35 9.43 2.87 -3.76
N VAL A 36 9.28 2.44 -2.50
CA VAL A 36 8.20 1.54 -2.07
C VAL A 36 6.94 2.36 -1.74
N PHE A 37 5.93 2.27 -2.60
CA PHE A 37 4.67 3.01 -2.47
C PHE A 37 4.03 2.85 -1.07
N PHE A 38 3.99 1.61 -0.55
CA PHE A 38 3.40 1.33 0.76
C PHE A 38 4.12 2.06 1.91
N TYR A 39 5.45 2.06 1.92
CA TYR A 39 6.21 2.76 2.96
C TYR A 39 6.01 4.27 2.84
N ARG A 40 6.08 4.82 1.62
CA ARG A 40 5.79 6.24 1.38
C ARG A 40 4.40 6.63 1.91
N ALA A 41 3.38 5.81 1.64
CA ALA A 41 2.01 6.04 2.11
C ALA A 41 1.90 6.08 3.64
N ILE A 42 2.58 5.16 4.35
CA ILE A 42 2.60 5.14 5.82
C ILE A 42 3.28 6.39 6.38
N PHE A 43 4.45 6.77 5.87
CA PHE A 43 5.16 7.97 6.32
C PHE A 43 4.34 9.25 6.10
N LEU A 44 3.68 9.36 4.95
CA LEU A 44 2.76 10.46 4.67
C LEU A 44 1.57 10.45 5.64
N LEU A 45 0.99 9.28 5.93
CA LEU A 45 -0.14 9.16 6.85
C LEU A 45 0.25 9.61 8.27
N PHE A 46 1.40 9.17 8.77
CA PHE A 46 1.94 9.63 10.06
C PHE A 46 2.15 11.14 10.07
N THR A 47 2.76 11.69 9.02
CA THR A 47 3.04 13.13 8.89
C THR A 47 1.74 13.94 8.92
N VAL A 48 0.76 13.56 8.11
CA VAL A 48 -0.55 14.24 8.07
C VAL A 48 -1.27 14.12 9.41
N SER A 49 -1.24 12.94 10.04
CA SER A 49 -1.89 12.72 11.33
C SER A 49 -1.30 13.60 12.43
N ILE A 50 0.04 13.72 12.49
CA ILE A 50 0.74 14.59 13.44
C ILE A 50 0.42 16.06 13.16
N LEU A 51 0.49 16.50 11.89
CA LEU A 51 0.20 17.87 11.50
C LEU A 51 -1.23 18.28 11.86
N VAL A 52 -2.21 17.42 11.58
CA VAL A 52 -3.61 17.66 11.93
C VAL A 52 -3.78 17.70 13.45
N PHE A 53 -3.18 16.75 14.18
CA PHE A 53 -3.24 16.73 15.64
C PHE A 53 -2.73 18.05 16.24
N ILE A 54 -1.54 18.50 15.83
CA ILE A 54 -0.94 19.77 16.28
C ILE A 54 -1.85 20.95 15.92
N THR A 55 -2.39 20.97 14.70
CA THR A 55 -3.27 22.05 14.22
C THR A 55 -4.55 22.14 15.05
N LEU A 56 -5.25 21.02 15.26
CA LEU A 56 -6.49 21.00 16.04
C LEU A 56 -6.26 21.34 17.52
N VAL A 57 -5.18 20.84 18.13
CA VAL A 57 -4.78 21.22 19.50
C VAL A 57 -4.47 22.71 19.60
N SER A 58 -3.77 23.27 18.60
CA SER A 58 -3.43 24.70 18.56
C SER A 58 -4.67 25.57 18.39
N LEU A 59 -5.57 25.21 17.47
CA LEU A 59 -6.86 25.91 17.27
C LEU A 59 -7.74 25.86 18.52
N LYS A 60 -7.72 24.74 19.24
CA LYS A 60 -8.43 24.62 20.53
C LYS A 60 -7.81 25.52 21.59
N ARG A 61 -6.48 25.59 21.68
CA ARG A 61 -5.76 26.43 22.66
C ARG A 61 -6.08 27.93 22.50
N ILE A 62 -6.35 28.38 21.28
CA ILE A 62 -6.78 29.75 20.98
C ILE A 62 -8.32 29.91 20.93
N GLU A 63 -9.05 28.94 21.48
CA GLU A 63 -10.52 28.92 21.61
C GLU A 63 -11.30 29.13 20.29
N LYS A 64 -10.67 28.89 19.13
CA LYS A 64 -11.33 29.03 17.82
C LYS A 64 -12.32 27.91 17.52
N ILE A 65 -12.26 26.80 18.26
CA ILE A 65 -13.08 25.61 18.01
C ILE A 65 -13.60 24.99 19.32
N GLU A 66 -14.88 24.57 19.29
CA GLU A 66 -15.55 23.89 20.41
C GLU A 66 -15.30 22.37 20.40
N ILE A 67 -14.03 21.95 20.38
CA ILE A 67 -13.66 20.51 20.35
C ILE A 67 -12.96 20.13 21.65
N ASN A 68 -13.26 18.97 22.24
CA ASN A 68 -12.49 18.48 23.39
C ASN A 68 -11.18 17.82 22.94
N TYR A 69 -10.15 17.82 23.79
CA TYR A 69 -8.89 17.12 23.48
C TYR A 69 -9.09 15.63 23.20
N ARG A 70 -10.03 14.99 23.89
CA ARG A 70 -10.46 13.62 23.63
C ARG A 70 -11.02 13.45 22.21
N ASP A 71 -11.82 14.40 21.75
CA ASP A 71 -12.44 14.35 20.41
C ASP A 71 -11.40 14.57 19.31
N VAL A 72 -10.39 15.44 19.55
CA VAL A 72 -9.24 15.61 18.65
C VAL A 72 -8.47 14.30 18.51
N PHE A 73 -8.08 13.70 19.64
CA PHE A 73 -7.35 12.44 19.64
C PHE A 73 -8.15 11.31 18.96
N THR A 74 -9.43 11.18 19.30
CA THR A 74 -10.32 10.18 18.71
C THR A 74 -10.47 10.37 17.19
N SER A 75 -10.62 11.62 16.72
CA SER A 75 -10.75 11.91 15.29
C SER A 75 -9.50 11.51 14.50
N VAL A 76 -8.31 11.85 15.02
CA VAL A 76 -7.03 11.50 14.39
C VAL A 76 -6.82 9.98 14.40
N LEU A 77 -7.17 9.31 15.49
CA LEU A 77 -7.06 7.85 15.59
C LEU A 77 -8.00 7.11 14.64
N ILE A 78 -9.25 7.58 14.51
CA ILE A 78 -10.22 7.03 13.54
C ILE A 78 -9.71 7.23 12.12
N PHE A 79 -9.25 8.45 11.80
CA PHE A 79 -8.66 8.75 10.49
C PHE A 79 -7.48 7.83 10.18
N PHE A 80 -6.52 7.73 11.11
CA PHE A 80 -5.34 6.88 10.95
C PHE A 80 -5.72 5.42 10.74
N SER A 81 -6.61 4.88 11.57
CA SER A 81 -7.04 3.48 11.48
C SER A 81 -7.73 3.15 10.16
N ILE A 82 -8.69 3.98 9.74
CA ILE A 82 -9.41 3.76 8.47
C ILE A 82 -8.46 3.91 7.28
N MET A 83 -7.60 4.94 7.29
CA MET A 83 -6.64 5.12 6.20
C MET A 83 -5.60 4.01 6.15
N MET A 84 -5.14 3.48 7.29
CA MET A 84 -4.25 2.32 7.30
C MET A 84 -4.89 1.13 6.59
N VAL A 85 -6.17 0.85 6.85
CA VAL A 85 -6.92 -0.21 6.16
C VAL A 85 -7.04 0.08 4.67
N ILE A 86 -7.40 1.31 4.27
CA ILE A 86 -7.54 1.68 2.86
C ILE A 86 -6.19 1.57 2.14
N ILE A 87 -5.10 2.01 2.74
CA ILE A 87 -3.75 1.91 2.18
C ILE A 87 -3.40 0.44 1.99
N SER A 88 -3.50 -0.38 3.05
CA SER A 88 -3.04 -1.77 3.02
C SER A 88 -3.90 -2.68 2.14
N THR A 89 -5.20 -2.38 1.98
CA THR A 89 -6.13 -3.23 1.22
C THR A 89 -6.45 -2.71 -0.17
N VAL A 90 -6.66 -1.40 -0.34
CA VAL A 90 -7.08 -0.82 -1.62
C VAL A 90 -5.87 -0.32 -2.39
N LEU A 91 -5.12 0.64 -1.84
CA LEU A 91 -4.07 1.32 -2.59
C LEU A 91 -2.92 0.39 -2.98
N VAL A 92 -2.44 -0.43 -2.03
CA VAL A 92 -1.41 -1.44 -2.32
C VAL A 92 -1.91 -2.48 -3.31
N SER A 93 -3.19 -2.86 -3.26
CA SER A 93 -3.74 -3.80 -4.25
C SER A 93 -3.81 -3.19 -5.64
N LEU A 94 -4.19 -1.91 -5.77
CA LEU A 94 -4.22 -1.22 -7.06
C LEU A 94 -2.84 -1.13 -7.70
N ASP A 95 -1.82 -0.84 -6.90
CA ASP A 95 -0.42 -0.75 -7.36
C ASP A 95 0.14 -2.11 -7.83
N ARG A 96 -0.38 -3.21 -7.28
CA ARG A 96 0.24 -4.54 -7.41
C ARG A 96 -0.63 -5.60 -8.12
N SER A 97 -1.84 -5.25 -8.55
CA SER A 97 -2.81 -6.22 -9.06
C SER A 97 -2.69 -6.43 -10.57
N ILE A 98 -2.33 -7.65 -10.94
CA ILE A 98 -2.35 -8.13 -12.33
C ILE A 98 -3.77 -8.05 -12.91
N SER A 99 -4.80 -8.37 -12.11
CA SER A 99 -6.20 -8.29 -12.56
C SER A 99 -6.62 -6.86 -12.90
N VAL A 100 -6.19 -5.87 -12.11
CA VAL A 100 -6.44 -4.45 -12.40
C VAL A 100 -5.74 -4.04 -13.69
N PHE A 101 -4.50 -4.50 -13.91
CA PHE A 101 -3.79 -4.29 -15.16
C PHE A 101 -4.55 -4.88 -16.36
N ILE A 102 -4.93 -6.16 -16.33
CA ILE A 102 -5.63 -6.84 -17.43
C ILE A 102 -6.94 -6.11 -17.78
N ILE A 103 -7.77 -5.80 -16.78
CA ILE A 103 -9.05 -5.12 -17.01
C ILE A 103 -8.83 -3.70 -17.57
N SER A 104 -7.83 -2.98 -17.06
CA SER A 104 -7.51 -1.63 -17.54
C SER A 104 -7.00 -1.65 -18.98
N ASP A 105 -6.22 -2.66 -19.33
CA ASP A 105 -5.67 -2.88 -20.66
C ASP A 105 -6.77 -3.25 -21.67
N MET A 106 -7.68 -4.16 -21.30
CA MET A 106 -8.84 -4.50 -22.11
C MET A 106 -9.80 -3.33 -22.26
N ARG A 107 -10.03 -2.54 -21.20
CA ARG A 107 -10.88 -1.33 -21.25
C ARG A 107 -10.34 -0.29 -22.20
N GLN A 108 -9.02 -0.13 -22.30
CA GLN A 108 -8.41 0.80 -23.27
C GLN A 108 -8.54 0.31 -24.72
N ASN A 109 -8.83 -0.97 -24.92
CA ASN A 109 -8.96 -1.62 -26.21
C ASN A 109 -10.32 -2.33 -26.30
N GLU A 110 -11.40 -1.67 -25.85
CA GLU A 110 -12.71 -2.28 -25.62
C GLU A 110 -13.36 -2.92 -26.86
N GLN A 111 -12.94 -2.51 -28.06
CA GLN A 111 -13.42 -3.06 -29.34
C GLN A 111 -12.64 -4.31 -29.79
N HIS A 112 -11.51 -4.64 -29.13
CA HIS A 112 -10.69 -5.80 -29.46
C HIS A 112 -11.10 -7.03 -28.63
N ILE A 113 -11.24 -8.17 -29.29
CA ILE A 113 -11.48 -9.44 -28.62
C ILE A 113 -10.13 -10.10 -28.33
N PHE A 114 -9.76 -10.12 -27.06
CA PHE A 114 -8.49 -10.69 -26.63
C PHE A 114 -8.53 -12.22 -26.54
N THR A 115 -7.52 -12.88 -27.10
CA THR A 115 -7.23 -14.28 -26.78
C THR A 115 -6.41 -14.39 -25.49
N LYS A 116 -6.37 -15.60 -24.90
CA LYS A 116 -5.54 -15.86 -23.71
C LYS A 116 -4.05 -15.59 -23.96
N GLU A 117 -3.53 -16.02 -25.11
CA GLU A 117 -2.13 -15.82 -25.50
C GLU A 117 -1.80 -14.33 -25.67
N GLU A 118 -2.73 -13.54 -26.21
CA GLU A 118 -2.56 -12.09 -26.31
C GLU A 118 -2.48 -11.43 -24.93
N ILE A 119 -3.32 -11.83 -23.99
CA ILE A 119 -3.29 -11.33 -22.61
C ILE A 119 -1.96 -11.68 -21.94
N GLU A 120 -1.49 -12.93 -22.08
CA GLU A 120 -0.21 -13.37 -21.53
C GLU A 120 0.96 -12.60 -22.13
N ASN A 121 0.96 -12.40 -23.45
CA ASN A 121 1.99 -11.62 -24.15
C ASN A 121 2.00 -10.15 -23.69
N ARG A 122 0.82 -9.54 -23.47
CA ARG A 122 0.73 -8.17 -22.96
C ARG A 122 1.18 -8.07 -21.51
N PHE A 123 0.85 -9.05 -20.67
CA PHE A 123 1.37 -9.13 -19.31
C PHE A 123 2.91 -9.18 -19.30
N LEU A 124 3.53 -10.06 -20.09
CA LEU A 124 4.98 -10.17 -20.12
C LEU A 124 5.66 -8.91 -20.68
N ASN A 125 5.17 -8.38 -21.81
CA ASN A 125 5.85 -7.29 -22.48
C ASN A 125 5.56 -5.91 -21.88
N ILE A 126 4.34 -5.69 -21.37
CA ILE A 126 3.95 -4.40 -20.79
C ILE A 126 4.17 -4.41 -19.28
N TYR A 127 3.49 -5.31 -18.56
CA TYR A 127 3.52 -5.28 -17.10
C TYR A 127 4.88 -5.70 -16.54
N VAL A 128 5.45 -6.81 -17.02
CA VAL A 128 6.75 -7.30 -16.49
C VAL A 128 7.91 -6.45 -17.04
N LYS A 129 8.05 -6.35 -18.37
CA LYS A 129 9.20 -5.68 -18.99
C LYS A 129 9.08 -4.15 -19.00
N LYS A 130 8.05 -3.59 -19.64
CA LYS A 130 7.93 -2.13 -19.83
C LYS A 130 7.74 -1.36 -18.53
N TYR A 131 6.92 -1.88 -17.60
CA TYR A 131 6.73 -1.25 -16.28
C TYR A 131 7.80 -1.65 -15.26
N GLY A 132 8.70 -2.59 -15.60
CA GLY A 132 9.76 -3.03 -14.68
C GLY A 132 9.22 -3.67 -13.39
N ALA A 133 8.05 -4.30 -13.44
CA ALA A 133 7.38 -4.79 -12.23
C ALA A 133 8.22 -5.82 -11.47
N MET A 134 9.04 -6.62 -12.16
CA MET A 134 9.96 -7.56 -11.50
C MET A 134 11.13 -6.83 -10.83
N ASP A 135 11.75 -5.88 -11.53
CA ASP A 135 12.89 -5.13 -11.02
C ASP A 135 12.52 -4.35 -9.76
N GLN A 136 11.35 -3.71 -9.76
CA GLN A 136 10.81 -3.03 -8.58
C GLN A 136 10.67 -3.99 -7.38
N ARG A 137 10.21 -5.23 -7.59
CA ARG A 137 10.07 -6.20 -6.50
C ARG A 137 11.40 -6.72 -5.99
N ILE A 138 12.36 -6.94 -6.88
CA ILE A 138 13.72 -7.31 -6.49
C ILE A 138 14.35 -6.19 -5.66
N GLU A 139 14.21 -4.93 -6.08
CA GLU A 139 14.72 -3.77 -5.34
C GLU A 139 14.05 -3.65 -3.96
N GLU A 140 12.73 -3.82 -3.87
CA GLU A 140 12.01 -3.87 -2.58
C GLU A 140 12.59 -4.93 -1.64
N GLN A 141 12.90 -6.13 -2.15
CA GLN A 141 13.48 -7.21 -1.35
C GLN A 141 14.93 -6.90 -0.94
N ILE A 142 15.71 -6.22 -1.78
CA ILE A 142 17.07 -5.74 -1.42
C ILE A 142 16.99 -4.69 -0.32
N VAL A 143 16.11 -3.68 -0.46
CA VAL A 143 15.93 -2.60 0.53
C VAL A 143 15.47 -3.16 1.88
N THR A 144 14.61 -4.18 1.87
CA THR A 144 14.17 -4.87 3.10
C THR A 144 15.21 -5.87 3.62
N GLY A 145 16.26 -6.17 2.85
CA GLY A 145 17.34 -7.07 3.21
C GLY A 145 16.94 -8.55 3.24
N THR A 146 15.87 -8.94 2.55
CA THR A 146 15.43 -10.34 2.45
C THR A 146 16.17 -11.09 1.33
N ILE A 147 16.66 -10.37 0.34
CA ILE A 147 17.59 -10.86 -0.68
C ILE A 147 18.81 -9.94 -0.78
N GLU A 148 19.90 -10.47 -1.32
CA GLU A 148 21.13 -9.74 -1.62
C GLU A 148 21.58 -10.01 -3.05
N LYS A 149 22.28 -9.03 -3.65
CA LYS A 149 22.85 -9.16 -5.00
C LYS A 149 24.27 -9.71 -4.91
N ILE A 150 24.57 -10.74 -5.69
CA ILE A 150 25.89 -11.39 -5.77
C ILE A 150 26.32 -11.44 -7.23
N GLY A 151 27.24 -10.55 -7.62
CA GLY A 151 27.63 -10.38 -9.02
C GLY A 151 26.41 -10.05 -9.89
N ASN A 152 26.10 -10.94 -10.85
CA ASN A 152 24.93 -10.83 -11.73
C ASN A 152 23.68 -11.58 -11.22
N GLY A 153 23.75 -12.22 -10.05
CA GLY A 153 22.66 -13.00 -9.48
C GLY A 153 22.11 -12.43 -8.17
N TYR A 154 21.12 -13.12 -7.62
CA TYR A 154 20.47 -12.79 -6.35
C TYR A 154 20.42 -14.02 -5.44
N ARG A 155 20.54 -13.80 -4.14
CA ARG A 155 20.45 -14.87 -3.12
C ARG A 155 19.55 -14.43 -1.97
N ILE A 156 18.82 -15.37 -1.38
CA ILE A 156 18.06 -15.13 -0.15
C ILE A 156 19.00 -14.97 1.06
N THR A 157 18.73 -13.99 1.91
CA THR A 157 19.47 -13.77 3.17
C THR A 157 18.90 -14.61 4.30
N ASP A 158 19.59 -14.69 5.44
CA ASP A 158 19.04 -15.35 6.63
C ASP A 158 17.78 -14.65 7.17
N LYS A 159 17.71 -13.32 7.03
CA LYS A 159 16.50 -12.54 7.32
C LYS A 159 15.34 -12.96 6.41
N GLY A 160 15.59 -13.17 5.12
CA GLY A 160 14.61 -13.68 4.18
C GLY A 160 14.11 -15.08 4.56
N LYS A 161 15.01 -15.98 4.98
CA LYS A 161 14.64 -17.33 5.43
C LYS A 161 13.74 -17.29 6.67
N ILE A 162 14.08 -16.45 7.66
CA ILE A 162 13.25 -16.26 8.86
C ILE A 162 11.85 -15.77 8.47
N LEU A 163 11.75 -14.79 7.56
CA LEU A 163 10.46 -14.27 7.10
C LEU A 163 9.59 -15.35 6.46
N ILE A 164 10.17 -16.19 5.59
CA ILE A 164 9.44 -17.31 4.97
C ILE A 164 8.97 -18.31 6.02
N ASN A 165 9.78 -18.61 7.04
CA ASN A 165 9.37 -19.51 8.12
C ASN A 165 8.19 -18.95 8.91
N ILE A 166 8.16 -17.65 9.18
CA ILE A 166 7.01 -16.98 9.81
C ILE A 166 5.77 -17.11 8.93
N PHE A 167 5.88 -16.86 7.63
CA PHE A 167 4.75 -16.98 6.71
C PHE A 167 4.23 -18.42 6.60
N LYS A 168 5.11 -19.42 6.66
CA LYS A 168 4.71 -20.84 6.73
C LYS A 168 3.90 -21.14 7.99
N LEU A 169 4.35 -20.67 9.15
CA LEU A 169 3.59 -20.83 10.39
C LEU A 169 2.21 -20.17 10.31
N ILE A 170 2.10 -19.00 9.69
CA ILE A 170 0.82 -18.33 9.48
C ILE A 170 -0.06 -19.14 8.51
N SER A 171 0.50 -19.70 7.43
CA SER A 171 -0.27 -20.53 6.49
C SER A 171 -0.72 -21.87 7.06
N ASP A 172 -0.07 -22.35 8.12
CA ASP A 172 -0.52 -23.55 8.84
C ASP A 172 -1.75 -23.24 9.71
N ILE A 173 -1.90 -21.99 10.16
CA ILE A 173 -3.02 -21.52 10.99
C ILE A 173 -4.21 -21.10 10.12
N PHE A 174 -3.96 -20.39 9.02
CA PHE A 174 -4.99 -19.86 8.14
C PHE A 174 -4.98 -20.61 6.80
N PRO A 175 -6.14 -21.03 6.25
CA PRO A 175 -6.20 -21.84 5.04
C PRO A 175 -5.92 -21.01 3.77
N VAL A 176 -4.66 -20.62 3.58
CA VAL A 176 -4.15 -19.93 2.39
C VAL A 176 -3.50 -20.92 1.42
N ASP A 177 -3.61 -20.64 0.12
CA ASP A 177 -2.98 -21.43 -0.94
C ASP A 177 -1.45 -21.39 -0.81
N GLY A 178 -0.85 -22.52 -0.41
CA GLY A 178 0.58 -22.65 -0.14
C GLY A 178 1.48 -22.63 -1.36
N LYS A 179 0.95 -22.57 -2.60
CA LYS A 179 1.75 -22.61 -3.84
C LYS A 179 2.80 -21.51 -3.93
N PHE A 180 2.57 -20.36 -3.29
CA PHE A 180 3.51 -19.24 -3.27
C PHE A 180 4.60 -19.39 -2.19
N LEU A 181 4.38 -20.22 -1.18
CA LEU A 181 5.35 -20.51 -0.12
C LEU A 181 6.22 -21.74 -0.43
N ASN A 182 5.73 -22.62 -1.32
CA ASN A 182 6.42 -23.83 -1.75
C ASN A 182 6.34 -23.94 -3.29
N PRO A 183 7.05 -23.07 -4.03
CA PRO A 183 7.10 -23.16 -5.49
C PRO A 183 7.81 -24.46 -5.94
N PRO A 184 7.55 -24.95 -7.17
CA PRO A 184 8.25 -26.10 -7.73
C PRO A 184 9.78 -25.89 -7.68
N PRO A 185 10.57 -26.96 -7.46
CA PRO A 185 12.02 -26.86 -7.52
C PRO A 185 12.46 -26.42 -8.92
N LEU A 186 13.55 -25.65 -9.00
CA LEU A 186 14.13 -25.23 -10.27
C LEU A 186 14.43 -26.46 -11.14
N ASN A 187 13.76 -26.54 -12.29
CA ASN A 187 14.02 -27.56 -13.28
C ASN A 187 15.09 -27.03 -14.26
N GLN A 188 16.27 -27.66 -14.31
CA GLN A 188 17.40 -27.18 -15.12
C GLN A 188 17.13 -27.15 -16.64
N LYS A 189 16.01 -27.70 -17.10
CA LYS A 189 15.59 -27.70 -18.52
C LYS A 189 14.80 -26.45 -18.94
N GLU A 190 14.45 -25.56 -18.01
CA GLU A 190 13.61 -24.38 -18.25
C GLU A 190 14.37 -23.05 -18.16
N ILE A 191 15.71 -23.10 -18.01
CA ILE A 191 16.63 -21.95 -17.95
C ILE A 191 17.37 -21.83 -19.27
#